data_AF-A0A1X2I156-F1
#
_entry.id   AF-A0A1X2I156-F1
#
_cell.length_a   1.000
_cell.length_b   1.000
_cell.length_c   1.000
_cell.angle_alpha   90.00
_cell.angle_beta   90.00
_cell.angle_gamma   90.00
#
_symmetry.space_group_name_H-M   'P 1'
#
loop_
_entity.id
_entity.type
_entity.pdbx_description
1 polymer ?
#
loop_
_entity_poly.entity_id
_entity_poly.type
_entity_poly.pdbx_seq_one_letter_code
_entity_poly.pdbx_strand_id
1 'polypeptide(L)'
;MVGVIANYIPKYQTHINCIKSQGYAIVGYARKTPGPEGKQRRNNLLNRMVYCLKKRSLCDKVFVSSSCLASDSLVSRDVNEEINVLGELTNVDVK
;
A
#
# COMPACT_ATOMS: atom_id res chain seq x y z
N MET A 1 9.76 -13.28 24.70
CA MET A 1 9.82 -12.87 23.27
C MET A 1 8.46 -12.54 22.66
N VAL A 2 7.37 -13.25 22.99
CA VAL A 2 6.02 -13.01 22.43
C VAL A 2 5.44 -11.62 22.76
N GLY A 3 5.67 -11.11 23.98
CA GLY A 3 5.18 -9.78 24.39
C GLY A 3 5.80 -8.59 23.65
N VAL A 4 7.00 -8.74 23.07
CA VAL A 4 7.65 -7.66 22.29
C VAL A 4 6.97 -7.51 20.92
N ILE A 5 6.60 -8.63 20.31
CA ILE A 5 5.91 -8.67 19.01
C ILE A 5 4.47 -8.18 19.15
N ALA A 6 3.76 -8.62 20.20
CA ALA A 6 2.36 -8.20 20.45
C ALA A 6 2.23 -6.68 20.66
N ASN A 7 3.22 -6.07 21.32
CA ASN A 7 3.21 -4.64 21.62
C ASN A 7 3.73 -3.74 20.48
N TYR A 8 4.30 -4.31 19.42
CA TYR A 8 4.87 -3.52 18.34
C TYR A 8 3.79 -2.76 17.55
N ILE A 9 2.70 -3.43 17.17
CA ILE A 9 1.64 -2.82 16.35
C ILE A 9 0.97 -1.64 17.09
N PRO A 10 0.52 -1.78 18.36
CA PRO A 10 -0.08 -0.65 19.09
C PRO A 10 0.87 0.54 19.20
N LYS A 11 2.15 0.31 19.56
CA LYS A 11 3.15 1.38 19.67
C LYS A 11 3.37 2.10 18.35
N TYR A 12 3.46 1.34 17.25
CA TYR A 12 3.61 1.91 15.91
C TYR A 12 2.39 2.75 15.50
N GLN A 13 1.17 2.26 15.75
CA GLN A 13 -0.06 3.01 15.47
C GLN A 13 -0.18 4.28 16.33
N THR A 14 0.19 4.24 17.61
CA THR A 14 0.25 5.43 18.47
C THR A 14 1.20 6.47 17.89
N HIS A 15 2.39 6.05 17.43
CA HIS A 15 3.35 6.95 16.81
C HIS A 15 2.78 7.61 15.54
N ILE A 16 2.15 6.84 14.66
CA ILE A 16 1.49 7.37 13.47
C ILE A 16 0.39 8.38 13.83
N ASN A 17 -0.44 8.08 14.82
CA ASN A 17 -1.49 9.02 15.25
C ASN A 17 -0.92 10.32 15.81
N CYS A 18 0.22 10.26 16.51
CA CYS A 18 0.92 11.46 16.96
C CYS A 18 1.37 12.32 15.77
N ILE A 19 1.94 11.70 14.73
CA ILE A 19 2.30 12.41 13.49
C ILE A 19 1.06 13.05 12.85
N LYS A 20 -0.05 12.31 12.76
CA LYS A 20 -1.31 12.86 12.22
C LYS A 20 -1.85 14.03 13.02
N SER A 21 -1.78 13.99 14.35
CA SER A 21 -2.22 15.11 15.20
C SER A 21 -1.42 16.39 14.99
N GLN A 22 -0.21 16.31 14.41
CA GLN A 22 0.59 17.46 14.01
C GLN A 22 0.21 18.00 12.62
N GLY A 23 -0.82 17.44 11.98
CA GLY A 23 -1.33 17.88 10.68
C GLY A 23 -0.72 17.16 9.47
N TYR A 24 0.10 16.13 9.67
CA TYR A 24 0.67 15.36 8.56
C TYR A 24 -0.30 14.29 8.05
N ALA A 25 -0.35 14.12 6.73
CA ALA A 25 -1.06 13.02 6.09
C ALA A 25 -0.09 11.86 5.79
N ILE A 26 -0.54 10.64 6.06
CA ILE A 26 0.23 9.43 5.78
C ILE A 26 -0.20 8.85 4.45
N VAL A 27 0.71 8.88 3.48
CA VAL A 27 0.50 8.31 2.15
C VAL A 27 1.17 6.93 2.07
N GLY A 28 0.39 5.90 1.81
CA GLY A 28 0.86 4.56 1.51
C GLY A 28 1.03 4.35 0.02
N TYR A 29 2.04 3.59 -0.37
CA TYR A 29 2.25 3.19 -1.76
C TYR A 29 2.53 1.70 -1.83
N ALA A 30 1.77 0.98 -2.65
CA ALA A 30 2.01 -0.43 -2.94
C ALA A 30 2.40 -0.61 -4.41
N ARG A 31 3.25 -1.59 -4.68
CA ARG A 31 3.60 -1.95 -6.05
C ARG A 31 3.76 -3.44 -6.22
N LYS A 32 3.61 -3.91 -7.46
CA LYS A 32 3.92 -5.28 -7.83
C LYS A 32 4.81 -5.34 -9.07
N THR A 33 5.87 -6.14 -8.97
CA THR A 33 6.76 -6.45 -10.09
C THR A 33 6.02 -7.28 -11.13
N PRO A 34 6.26 -7.06 -12.44
CA PRO A 34 5.77 -7.95 -13.48
C PRO A 34 6.22 -9.39 -13.19
N GLY A 35 5.33 -10.35 -13.41
CA GLY A 35 5.55 -11.75 -13.10
C GLY A 35 4.50 -12.64 -13.77
N PRO A 36 4.68 -13.98 -13.72
CA PRO A 36 3.85 -14.94 -14.42
C PRO A 36 2.48 -15.15 -13.76
N GLU A 37 2.20 -14.51 -12.61
CA GLU A 37 0.91 -14.65 -11.96
C GLU A 37 -0.23 -14.04 -12.80
N GLY A 38 -1.37 -14.73 -12.84
CA GLY A 38 -2.57 -14.20 -13.47
C GLY A 38 -3.14 -12.98 -12.74
N LYS A 39 -3.93 -12.19 -13.47
CA LYS A 39 -4.58 -10.94 -13.00
C LYS A 39 -5.22 -11.07 -11.62
N GLN A 40 -6.07 -12.08 -11.40
CA GLN A 40 -6.77 -12.27 -10.13
C GLN A 40 -5.80 -12.42 -8.94
N ARG A 41 -4.75 -13.22 -9.12
CA ARG A 41 -3.76 -13.46 -8.06
C ARG A 41 -2.99 -12.19 -7.75
N ARG A 42 -2.63 -11.41 -8.77
CA ARG A 42 -2.01 -10.10 -8.61
C ARG A 42 -2.90 -9.15 -7.82
N ASN A 43 -4.18 -9.08 -8.16
CA ASN A 43 -5.15 -8.22 -7.46
C ASN A 43 -5.31 -8.59 -5.99
N ASN A 44 -5.38 -9.90 -5.70
CA ASN A 44 -5.44 -10.39 -4.31
C ASN A 44 -4.19 -10.00 -3.52
N LEU A 45 -3.00 -10.07 -4.13
CA LEU A 45 -1.74 -9.67 -3.49
C LEU A 45 -1.70 -8.16 -3.23
N LEU A 46 -2.09 -7.34 -4.21
CA LEU A 46 -2.16 -5.90 -4.07
C LEU A 46 -3.19 -5.48 -3.02
N ASN A 47 -4.39 -6.05 -3.02
CA ASN A 47 -5.41 -5.82 -2.00
C ASN A 47 -4.88 -6.17 -0.59
N ARG A 48 -4.12 -7.26 -0.44
CA ARG A 48 -3.49 -7.60 0.84
C ARG A 48 -2.45 -6.56 1.28
N MET A 49 -1.66 -6.02 0.35
CA MET A 49 -0.72 -4.93 0.64
C MET A 49 -1.46 -3.66 1.05
N VAL A 50 -2.51 -3.26 0.32
CA VAL A 50 -3.35 -2.11 0.63
C VAL A 50 -4.00 -2.27 2.01
N TYR A 51 -4.53 -3.45 2.31
CA TYR A 51 -5.08 -3.77 3.61
C TYR A 51 -4.05 -3.58 4.73
N CYS A 52 -2.82 -4.05 4.55
CA CYS A 52 -1.74 -3.84 5.51
C CYS A 52 -1.39 -2.36 5.68
N LEU A 53 -1.34 -1.57 4.59
CA LEU A 53 -1.09 -0.13 4.65
C LEU A 53 -2.19 0.59 5.44
N LYS A 54 -3.47 0.27 5.17
CA LYS A 54 -4.61 0.89 5.89
C LYS A 54 -4.68 0.44 7.36
N LYS A 55 -4.57 -0.86 7.65
CA LYS A 55 -4.76 -1.38 9.02
C LYS A 55 -3.53 -1.22 9.90
N ARG A 56 -2.34 -1.55 9.41
CA ARG A 56 -1.11 -1.50 10.21
C ARG A 56 -0.53 -0.10 10.25
N SER A 57 -0.49 0.59 9.10
CA SER A 57 0.16 1.90 8.96
C SER A 57 -0.83 3.08 8.99
N LEU A 58 -2.12 2.84 9.16
CA LEU A 58 -3.15 3.87 9.23
C LEU A 58 -3.06 4.88 8.06
N CYS A 59 -2.69 4.45 6.85
CA CYS A 59 -2.51 5.37 5.73
C CYS A 59 -3.82 6.10 5.39
N ASP A 60 -3.77 7.43 5.29
CA ASP A 60 -4.90 8.27 4.87
C ASP A 60 -5.19 8.05 3.39
N LYS A 61 -4.13 8.08 2.58
CA LYS A 61 -4.18 7.84 1.14
C LYS A 61 -3.37 6.61 0.77
N VAL A 62 -3.83 5.80 -0.19
CA VAL A 62 -3.07 4.66 -0.68
C VAL A 62 -3.07 4.63 -2.20
N PHE A 63 -1.88 4.63 -2.80
CA PHE A 63 -1.68 4.53 -4.24
C PHE A 63 -1.06 3.19 -4.61
N VAL A 64 -1.32 2.72 -5.84
CA VAL A 64 -0.86 1.41 -6.30
C VAL A 64 -0.32 1.47 -7.72
N SER A 65 0.80 0.79 -7.96
CA SER A 65 1.25 0.45 -9.32
C SER A 65 1.24 -1.07 -9.51
N SER A 66 0.40 -1.55 -10.42
CA SER A 66 0.13 -2.99 -10.58
C SER A 66 1.24 -3.77 -11.29
N SER A 67 2.04 -3.11 -12.12
CA SER A 67 3.07 -3.76 -12.92
C SER A 67 4.25 -2.81 -13.14
N CYS A 68 5.26 -2.88 -12.28
CA CYS A 68 6.49 -2.08 -12.43
C CYS A 68 7.70 -2.67 -11.72
N LEU A 69 8.88 -2.45 -12.28
CA LEU A 69 10.13 -2.88 -11.66
C LEU A 69 10.49 -1.99 -10.47
N ALA A 70 11.27 -2.56 -9.56
CA ALA A 70 11.82 -1.82 -8.42
C ALA A 70 12.81 -0.72 -8.86
N SER A 71 13.42 -0.90 -10.04
CA SER A 71 14.35 0.04 -10.67
C SER A 71 13.66 1.20 -11.38
N ASP A 72 12.37 1.08 -11.71
CA ASP A 72 11.65 2.12 -12.45
C ASP A 72 11.52 3.39 -11.59
N SER A 73 11.55 4.56 -12.21
CA SER A 73 11.28 5.83 -11.52
C SER A 73 9.84 5.86 -11.00
N LEU A 74 9.56 6.62 -9.93
CA LEU A 74 8.18 6.76 -9.44
C LEU A 74 7.23 7.29 -10.52
N VAL A 75 7.68 8.28 -11.29
CA VAL A 75 6.89 8.88 -12.39
C VAL A 75 6.49 7.82 -13.42
N SER A 76 7.44 7.00 -13.89
CA SER A 76 7.14 5.97 -14.90
C SER A 76 6.22 4.85 -14.37
N ARG A 77 6.20 4.61 -13.05
CA ARG A 77 5.30 3.62 -12.43
C ARG A 77 3.84 4.08 -12.41
N ASP A 78 3.62 5.38 -12.51
CA ASP A 78 2.29 5.98 -12.45
C ASP A 78 1.64 6.09 -13.84
N VAL A 79 2.43 5.94 -14.91
CA VAL A 79 1.96 5.98 -16.30
C VAL A 79 1.52 4.59 -16.80
N ASN A 80 2.11 3.51 -16.31
CA ASN A 80 1.83 2.13 -16.74
C ASN A 80 0.66 1.48 -16.00
N GLU A 81 -0.41 2.23 -15.75
CA GLU A 81 -1.57 1.69 -15.07
C GLU A 81 -2.43 0.88 -16.04
N GLU A 82 -2.43 -0.45 -15.86
CA GLU A 82 -3.53 -1.27 -16.37
C GLU A 82 -4.81 -0.85 -15.61
N ILE A 83 -5.57 0.08 -16.19
CA ILE A 83 -6.82 0.64 -15.64
C ILE A 83 -7.77 -0.48 -15.17
N ASN A 84 -7.77 -1.62 -15.86
CA ASN A 84 -8.57 -2.80 -15.55
C ASN A 84 -8.15 -3.55 -14.26
N VAL A 85 -6.95 -3.33 -13.74
CA VAL A 85 -6.47 -3.90 -12.46
C VAL A 85 -6.89 -3.00 -11.30
N LEU A 86 -6.83 -1.68 -11.48
CA LEU A 86 -7.15 -0.72 -10.41
C LEU A 86 -8.63 -0.70 -10.05
N GLY A 87 -9.52 -0.91 -11.03
CA GLY A 87 -10.97 -0.98 -10.78
C GLY A 87 -11.41 -2.10 -9.83
N GLU A 88 -10.58 -3.10 -9.59
CA GLU A 88 -10.86 -4.23 -8.68
C GLU A 88 -10.18 -4.08 -7.30
N LEU A 89 -9.40 -3.01 -7.09
CA LEU A 89 -8.75 -2.75 -5.81
C LEU A 89 -9.66 -1.91 -4.92
N THR A 90 -9.78 -2.31 -3.66
CA THR A 90 -10.60 -1.57 -2.67
C THR A 90 -9.72 -0.61 -1.87
N ASN A 91 -10.25 0.57 -1.54
CA ASN A 91 -9.57 1.56 -0.67
C ASN A 91 -8.24 2.10 -1.23
N VAL A 92 -8.11 2.12 -2.55
CA VAL A 92 -7.04 2.81 -3.27
C VAL A 92 -7.56 4.16 -3.73
N ASP A 93 -6.74 5.18 -3.55
CA ASP A 93 -7.00 6.52 -4.04
C ASP A 93 -6.48 6.63 -5.48
N VAL A 94 -7.27 7.27 -6.34
CA VAL A 94 -6.87 7.57 -7.72
C VAL A 94 -5.92 8.78 -7.67
N LYS A 95 -4.88 8.74 -8.50
CA LYS A 95 -3.91 9.83 -8.64
C LYS A 95 -4.53 11.05 -9.30
#